data_AF-A0A7V0IT39-F1
#
_entry.id   AF-A0A7V0IT39-F1
#
_cell.length_a   1.000
_cell.length_b   1.000
_cell.length_c   1.000
_cell.angle_alpha   90.00
_cell.angle_beta   90.00
_cell.angle_gamma   90.00
#
_symmetry.space_group_name_H-M   'P 1'
#
loop_
_entity.id
_entity.type
_entity.pdbx_description
1 polymer ?
#
loop_
_entity_poly.entity_id
_entity_poly.type
_entity_poly.pdbx_seq_one_letter_code
_entity_poly.pdbx_strand_id
1 'polypeptide(L)' 'MTTDPQGRQRRRLTATVTDLDVIRQRAFLISVEISGKPIRDLEAAIDELFLLTETAGSEPVGSAVVRRLKPTP' A
#
# COMPACT_ATOMS: atom_id res chain seq x y z
N MET A 1 -5.38 12.77 34.76
CA MET A 1 -4.98 11.50 34.14
C MET A 1 -6.17 11.03 33.30
N THR A 2 -6.17 11.39 32.01
CA THR A 2 -7.14 10.93 31.01
C THR A 2 -6.54 11.30 29.65
N THR A 3 -5.94 10.31 28.99
CA THR A 3 -5.36 10.45 27.65
C THR A 3 -6.47 10.46 26.62
N ASP A 4 -6.68 11.62 26.00
CA ASP A 4 -7.47 11.78 24.78
C ASP A 4 -6.81 10.95 23.65
N PRO A 5 -7.50 9.99 23.01
CA PRO A 5 -6.97 9.30 21.85
C PRO A 5 -6.97 10.27 20.67
N GLN A 6 -5.90 11.08 20.59
CA GLN A 6 -5.60 11.97 19.49
C GLN A 6 -5.96 11.30 18.17
N GLY A 7 -6.88 11.94 17.45
CA GLY A 7 -7.45 11.44 16.21
C GLY A 7 -6.36 10.92 15.29
N ARG A 8 -6.60 9.75 14.71
CA ARG A 8 -5.83 9.21 13.57
C ARG A 8 -5.78 10.28 12.48
N GLN A 9 -4.76 11.13 12.50
CA GLN A 9 -4.36 11.87 11.32
C GLN A 9 -4.02 10.80 10.29
N ARG A 10 -4.89 10.65 9.29
CA ARG A 10 -4.54 10.00 8.03
C ARG A 10 -3.49 10.90 7.39
N ARG A 11 -2.25 10.81 7.88
CA ARG A 11 -1.08 11.42 7.26
C ARG A 11 -1.03 10.79 5.88
N ARG A 12 -1.52 11.53 4.90
CA ARG A 12 -1.48 11.14 3.49
C ARG A 12 0.01 11.06 3.17
N LEU A 13 0.54 9.84 3.15
CA LEU A 13 1.91 9.54 2.74
C LEU A 13 1.96 9.73 1.22
N THR A 14 1.98 10.97 0.77
CA THR A 14 2.47 11.32 -0.57
C THR A 14 3.93 11.70 -0.40
N ALA A 15 4.77 10.69 -0.17
CA ALA A 15 6.20 10.82 -0.27
C ALA A 15 6.63 10.13 -1.56
N THR A 16 6.41 10.80 -2.70
CA THR A 16 7.17 10.48 -3.91
C THR A 16 8.31 11.47 -3.95
N VAL A 17 9.37 11.20 -3.17
CA VAL A 17 10.67 11.84 -3.43
C VAL A 17 11.22 11.12 -4.65
N THR A 18 10.97 11.69 -5.83
CA THR A 18 11.61 11.22 -7.05
C THR A 18 13.04 11.72 -7.01
N ASP A 19 13.95 10.83 -6.61
CA ASP A 19 15.37 11.05 -6.85
C ASP A 19 15.60 11.01 -8.36
N LEU A 20 15.95 12.16 -8.94
CA LEU A 20 16.08 12.37 -10.38
C LEU A 20 17.33 11.69 -10.96
N ASP A 21 18.30 11.31 -10.10
CA ASP A 21 19.50 10.58 -10.51
C ASP A 21 19.24 9.06 -10.58
N VAL A 22 18.07 8.59 -10.16
CA VAL A 22 17.72 7.16 -10.17
C VAL A 22 17.29 6.72 -11.57
N ILE A 23 18.18 6.00 -12.24
CA ILE A 23 17.96 5.45 -13.59
C ILE A 23 16.83 4.40 -13.64
N ARG A 24 16.63 3.66 -12.54
CA ARG A 24 15.54 2.67 -12.41
C ARG A 24 15.03 2.60 -10.97
N GLN A 25 13.74 2.87 -10.79
CA GLN A 25 13.05 2.67 -9.51
C GLN A 25 12.38 1.30 -9.52
N ARG A 26 12.68 0.45 -8.54
CA ARG A 26 12.08 -0.89 -8.41
C ARG A 26 11.06 -0.88 -7.28
N ALA A 27 9.89 -1.44 -7.51
CA ALA A 27 8.77 -1.44 -6.57
C ALA A 27 8.27 -2.85 -6.27
N PHE A 28 8.12 -3.18 -4.98
CA PHE A 28 7.46 -4.41 -4.54
C PHE A 28 6.05 -4.06 -4.03
N LEU A 29 5.03 -4.65 -4.64
CA LEU A 29 3.64 -4.27 -4.39
C LEU A 29 3.05 -5.07 -3.24
N ILE A 30 2.40 -4.40 -2.29
CA ILE A 30 1.79 -5.06 -1.13
C ILE A 30 0.32 -4.68 -1.06
N SER A 31 -0.55 -5.67 -1.20
CA SER A 31 -1.98 -5.51 -0.97
C SER A 31 -2.36 -6.05 0.41
N VAL A 32 -3.08 -5.26 1.20
CA VAL A 32 -3.43 -5.62 2.58
C VAL A 32 -4.94 -5.76 2.72
N GLU A 33 -5.39 -6.98 3.00
CA GLU A 33 -6.77 -7.23 3.39
C GLU A 33 -6.92 -6.93 4.89
N ILE A 34 -7.71 -5.89 5.20
CA ILE A 34 -8.01 -5.49 6.58
C ILE A 34 -9.35 -6.14 6.97
N SER A 35 -9.33 -6.90 8.06
CA SER A 35 -10.52 -7.54 8.65
C SER A 35 -11.75 -6.61 8.65
N GLY A 36 -12.84 -7.07 8.03
CA GLY A 36 -14.11 -6.35 7.96
C GLY A 36 -14.36 -5.56 6.67
N LYS A 37 -13.40 -5.51 5.74
CA LYS A 37 -13.61 -5.04 4.37
C LYS A 37 -13.01 -6.03 3.37
N PRO A 38 -13.79 -7.01 2.89
CA PRO A 38 -13.32 -7.86 1.80
C PRO A 38 -13.06 -6.96 0.59
N ILE A 39 -11.84 -7.00 0.07
CA ILE A 39 -11.57 -6.47 -1.27
C ILE A 39 -12.25 -7.47 -2.19
N ARG A 40 -13.41 -7.07 -2.73
CA ARG A 40 -14.27 -7.94 -3.56
C ARG A 40 -13.54 -8.55 -4.74
N ASP A 41 -12.44 -7.94 -5.16
CA ASP A 41 -11.56 -8.43 -6.22
C ASP A 41 -10.10 -8.02 -5.92
N LEU A 42 -9.44 -8.82 -5.09
CA LEU A 42 -8.07 -8.56 -4.66
C LEU A 42 -7.06 -8.69 -5.81
N GLU A 43 -7.33 -9.59 -6.75
CA GLU A 43 -6.51 -9.83 -7.93
C GLU A 43 -6.58 -8.62 -8.85
N ALA A 44 -7.78 -8.13 -9.17
CA ALA A 44 -7.94 -6.91 -9.96
C ALA A 44 -7.29 -5.67 -9.31
N ALA A 45 -7.34 -5.56 -7.98
CA ALA A 45 -6.69 -4.47 -7.27
C ALA A 45 -5.15 -4.54 -7.36
N ILE A 46 -4.57 -5.74 -7.42
CA ILE A 46 -3.13 -5.92 -7.64
C ILE A 46 -2.78 -5.57 -9.09
N ASP A 47 -3.56 -6.02 -10.06
CA ASP A 47 -3.32 -5.72 -11.48
C ASP A 47 -3.37 -4.20 -11.73
N GLU A 48 -4.31 -3.49 -11.11
CA GLU A 48 -4.36 -2.02 -11.15
C GLU A 48 -3.11 -1.38 -10.52
N LEU A 49 -2.63 -1.90 -9.39
CA LEU A 49 -1.41 -1.41 -8.74
C LEU A 49 -0.16 -1.62 -9.61
N PHE A 50 -0.08 -2.73 -10.36
CA PHE A 50 0.97 -2.94 -11.35
C PHE A 50 0.95 -1.83 -12.40
N LEU A 51 -0.20 -1.57 -13.02
CA LEU A 51 -0.35 -0.53 -14.03
C LEU A 51 0.00 0.86 -13.50
N LEU A 52 -0.45 1.20 -12.29
CA LEU A 52 -0.13 2.49 -11.66
C LEU A 52 1.37 2.64 -11.38
N THR A 53 2.05 1.54 -11.04
CA THR A 53 3.49 1.55 -10.77
C THR A 53 4.30 1.73 -12.05
N GLU A 54 3.92 1.02 -13.12
CA GLU A 54 4.55 1.16 -14.44
C GLU A 54 4.36 2.58 -15.00
N THR A 55 3.15 3.12 -14.91
CA THR A 55 2.84 4.49 -15.37
C THR A 55 3.54 5.56 -14.54
N ALA A 56 3.85 5.29 -13.28
CA ALA A 56 4.67 6.16 -12.44
C ALA A 56 6.18 6.08 -12.76
N GLY A 57 6.60 5.23 -13.70
CA GLY A 57 8.00 5.07 -14.10
C GLY A 57 8.81 4.13 -13.19
N SER A 58 8.12 3.32 -12.38
CA SER A 58 8.76 2.30 -11.55
C SER A 58 8.60 0.89 -12.16
N GLU A 59 9.63 0.07 -12.05
CA GLU A 59 9.65 -1.34 -12.43
C GLU A 59 9.05 -2.19 -11.28
N PRO A 60 7.84 -2.75 -11.43
CA PRO A 60 7.31 -3.67 -10.44
C PRO A 60 8.07 -5.00 -10.49
N VAL A 61 8.58 -5.45 -9.35
CA VAL A 61 9.44 -6.66 -9.26
C VAL A 61 8.76 -7.86 -8.62
N GLY A 62 7.54 -7.66 -8.13
CA GLY A 62 6.77 -8.69 -7.44
C GLY A 62 5.64 -8.11 -6.63
N SER A 63 4.80 -9.00 -6.10
CA SER A 63 3.67 -8.63 -5.27
C SER A 63 3.48 -9.61 -4.10
N ALA A 64 2.84 -9.13 -3.04
CA ALA A 64 2.37 -9.97 -1.95
C ALA A 64 0.99 -9.53 -1.47
N VAL A 65 0.18 -10.53 -1.08
CA VAL A 65 -1.07 -10.34 -0.37
C VAL A 65 -0.85 -10.60 1.12
N VAL A 66 -1.19 -9.62 1.95
CA VAL A 66 -1.14 -9.77 3.40
C VAL A 66 -2.55 -9.71 3.96
N ARG A 67 -2.98 -10.79 4.60
CA ARG A 67 -4.25 -10.82 5.34
C ARG A 67 -3.99 -10.46 6.79
N ARG A 68 -4.50 -9.30 7.21
CA ARG A 68 -4.47 -8.93 8.63
C ARG A 68 -5.71 -9.48 9.31
N LEU A 69 -5.56 -10.67 9.88
CA LEU A 69 -6.52 -11.20 10.84
C LEU A 69 -6.51 -10.32 12.09
N LYS A 70 -7.68 -9.88 12.54
CA LYS A 70 -7.82 -9.19 13.82
C LYS A 70 -7.33 -10.16 14.91
N PRO A 71 -6.41 -9.76 15.80
CA PRO A 71 -6.05 -10.60 16.94
C PRO A 71 -7.32 -10.93 17.72
N THR A 72 -7.55 -12.22 17.99
CA THR A 72 -8.52 -12.64 19.00
C THR A 72 -7.97 -12.19 20.36
N PRO A 73 -8.75 -11.46 21.17
CA PRO A 73 -8.32 -11.08 22.53
C PRO A 73 -8.08 -12.30 23.41
#